data_AF-A0A2N5VA87-F1
#
_entry.id   AF-A0A2N5VA87-F1
#
_cell.length_a   1.000
_cell.length_b   1.000
_cell.length_c   1.000
_cell.angle_alpha   90.00
_cell.angle_beta   90.00
_cell.angle_gamma   90.00
#
_symmetry.space_group_name_H-M   'P 1'
#
loop_
_entity.id
_entity.type
_entity.pdbx_description
1 polymer ?
#
loop_
_entity_poly.entity_id
_entity_poly.type
_entity_poly.pdbx_seq_one_letter_code
_entity_poly.pdbx_strand_id
1 'polypeptide(L)'
;MFPPEISTKYHILTDRSNNHRTRPKKVPRTLRQDDKLAALLELLRTDSSIHATNAPTPGTQSPSNTPSEPLDPQVESTINQTIRGCRKTVRRESKAPALEGCPQKKGVCSKLYTVKPRKPNSAVRKVAKVKLANGKTVVAYIQGEGHNLQEHSVVLIRGGRTQDLIGLKYKIIRGALDFAGVVGRRTSRSKYGVKKPKDQA
;
A
#
# COMPACT_ATOMS: atom_id res chain seq x y z
N MET A 1 49.62 26.03 28.67
CA MET A 1 49.29 25.19 29.85
C MET A 1 48.25 24.16 29.40
N PHE A 2 48.62 22.88 29.42
CA PHE A 2 47.92 21.66 28.94
C PHE A 2 48.56 20.47 29.70
N PRO A 3 48.04 19.22 29.70
CA PRO A 3 46.68 18.68 29.41
C PRO A 3 46.13 18.04 30.73
N PRO A 4 45.54 16.82 30.87
CA PRO A 4 44.83 15.89 29.96
C PRO A 4 43.48 15.28 30.47
N GLU A 5 42.76 14.67 29.51
CA GLU A 5 41.92 13.45 29.50
C GLU A 5 41.16 12.86 30.73
N ILE A 6 39.90 12.45 30.44
CA ILE A 6 39.31 11.08 30.48
C ILE A 6 38.09 11.16 29.53
N SER A 7 37.87 10.42 28.45
CA SER A 7 38.17 9.04 28.04
C SER A 7 37.23 7.95 28.61
N THR A 8 36.00 7.88 28.08
CA THR A 8 35.21 6.63 28.07
C THR A 8 34.65 6.33 26.68
N LYS A 9 35.28 5.37 26.00
CA LYS A 9 34.75 4.74 24.79
C LYS A 9 33.56 3.85 25.18
N TYR A 10 32.43 3.98 24.48
CA TYR A 10 31.49 2.86 24.34
C TYR A 10 31.31 2.52 22.87
N HIS A 11 32.16 1.60 22.40
CA HIS A 11 31.87 0.78 21.22
C HIS A 11 30.76 -0.21 21.60
N ILE A 12 29.61 -0.15 20.94
CA ILE A 12 28.75 -1.32 20.77
C ILE A 12 28.42 -1.44 19.28
N LEU A 13 29.16 -2.32 18.61
CA LEU A 13 28.79 -2.86 17.32
C LEU A 13 27.73 -3.95 17.55
N THR A 14 26.52 -3.76 17.06
CA THR A 14 25.64 -4.87 16.67
C THR A 14 24.94 -4.56 15.37
N ASP A 15 25.41 -5.20 14.31
CA ASP A 15 24.66 -5.47 13.09
C ASP A 15 23.28 -6.09 13.40
N ARG A 16 22.21 -5.65 12.70
CA ARG A 16 21.28 -6.53 11.96
C ARG A 16 19.99 -5.86 11.48
N SER A 17 19.59 -6.27 10.27
CA SER A 17 18.21 -6.32 9.77
C SER A 17 17.47 -5.00 9.47
N ASN A 18 17.73 -4.53 8.25
CA ASN A 18 16.75 -4.01 7.29
C ASN A 18 15.27 -4.33 7.62
N ASN A 19 14.60 -3.42 8.32
CA ASN A 19 13.25 -3.64 8.86
C ASN A 19 12.15 -3.36 7.80
N HIS A 20 12.07 -4.23 6.80
CA HIS A 20 10.99 -4.24 5.81
C HIS A 20 9.66 -4.64 6.48
N ARG A 21 8.85 -3.65 6.87
CA ARG A 21 7.45 -3.87 7.25
C ARG A 21 6.67 -4.54 6.11
N THR A 22 6.55 -5.86 6.17
CA THR A 22 5.64 -6.63 5.34
C THR A 22 4.20 -6.17 5.62
N ARG A 23 3.38 -6.08 4.57
CA ARG A 23 1.94 -5.89 4.76
C ARG A 23 1.37 -7.17 5.39
N PRO A 24 0.46 -7.09 6.38
CA PRO A 24 -0.26 -8.26 6.83
C PRO A 24 -1.01 -8.88 5.63
N LYS A 25 -0.86 -10.19 5.44
CA LYS A 25 -1.65 -10.94 4.46
C LYS A 25 -3.13 -10.81 4.85
N LYS A 26 -4.00 -10.63 3.85
CA LYS A 26 -5.45 -10.51 4.05
C LYS A 26 -5.98 -11.88 4.49
N VAL A 27 -6.42 -12.00 5.74
CA VAL A 27 -7.00 -13.24 6.26
C VAL A 27 -8.29 -13.55 5.47
N PRO A 28 -8.51 -14.79 5.01
CA PRO A 28 -9.79 -15.18 4.41
C PRO A 28 -10.92 -15.01 5.43
N ARG A 29 -12.12 -14.64 4.96
CA ARG A 29 -13.31 -14.60 5.83
C ARG A 29 -13.62 -16.02 6.28
N THR A 30 -13.74 -16.23 7.59
CA THR A 30 -14.36 -17.43 8.14
C THR A 30 -15.81 -17.51 7.67
N LEU A 31 -16.19 -18.65 7.08
CA LEU A 31 -17.59 -18.98 6.81
C LEU A 31 -18.38 -18.98 8.12
N ARG A 32 -19.69 -18.70 8.04
CA ARG A 32 -20.54 -18.62 9.23
C ARG A 32 -20.85 -20.02 9.76
N GLN A 33 -21.31 -20.08 11.00
CA GLN A 33 -21.59 -21.34 11.70
C GLN A 33 -22.68 -22.16 11.00
N ASP A 34 -23.56 -21.49 10.26
CA ASP A 34 -24.86 -21.99 9.80
C ASP A 34 -24.76 -22.87 8.53
N ASP A 35 -23.71 -22.70 7.71
CA ASP A 35 -23.54 -23.40 6.42
C ASP A 35 -23.13 -24.88 6.58
N LYS A 36 -22.70 -25.30 7.78
CA LYS A 36 -22.18 -26.66 8.05
C LYS A 36 -23.26 -27.73 8.10
N LEU A 37 -24.50 -27.35 8.38
CA LEU A 37 -25.60 -28.29 8.66
C LEU A 37 -26.25 -28.82 7.37
N ALA A 38 -26.16 -28.08 6.26
CA ALA A 38 -26.71 -28.48 4.98
C ALA A 38 -25.90 -29.62 4.31
N ALA A 39 -24.57 -29.59 4.42
CA ALA A 39 -23.69 -30.57 3.78
C ALA A 39 -23.70 -31.96 4.44
N LEU A 40 -24.13 -32.06 5.71
CA LEU A 40 -24.20 -33.33 6.44
C LEU A 40 -25.48 -34.15 6.15
N LEU A 41 -26.47 -33.55 5.48
CA LEU A 41 -27.77 -34.18 5.19
C LEU A 41 -27.86 -34.86 3.81
N GLU A 42 -26.90 -34.63 2.90
CA GLU A 42 -26.85 -35.35 1.61
C GLU A 42 -26.02 -36.65 1.64
N LEU A 43 -25.22 -36.90 2.67
CA LEU A 43 -24.33 -38.08 2.75
C LEU A 43 -24.94 -39.31 3.42
N LEU A 44 -26.25 -39.32 3.70
CA LEU A 44 -26.94 -40.39 4.43
C LEU A 44 -28.14 -41.00 3.66
N ARG A 45 -28.04 -41.08 2.33
CA ARG A 45 -28.99 -41.81 1.48
C ARG A 45 -28.30 -42.57 0.36
N THR A 46 -27.85 -43.80 0.68
CA THR A 46 -28.13 -45.06 -0.05
C THR A 46 -27.28 -46.19 0.54
N ASP A 47 -27.93 -47.17 1.18
CA ASP A 47 -27.40 -48.53 1.30
C ASP A 47 -27.32 -49.16 -0.13
N SER A 48 -26.51 -50.17 -0.44
CA SER A 48 -26.61 -51.54 0.10
C SER A 48 -25.66 -52.51 -0.66
N SER A 49 -25.54 -53.76 -0.17
CA SER A 49 -24.69 -54.89 -0.67
C SER A 49 -23.17 -54.72 -0.46
N ILE A 50 -22.43 -55.50 0.33
CA ILE A 50 -22.37 -56.97 0.62
C ILE A 50 -21.63 -57.77 -0.48
N HIS A 51 -20.35 -58.10 -0.25
CA HIS A 51 -19.87 -59.48 -0.03
C HIS A 51 -18.39 -59.52 0.40
N ALA A 52 -17.87 -60.71 0.73
CA ALA A 52 -16.71 -60.89 1.61
C ALA A 52 -15.55 -61.71 1.00
N THR A 53 -14.48 -61.81 1.79
CA THR A 53 -13.44 -62.87 1.85
C THR A 53 -12.10 -62.73 1.10
N ASN A 54 -11.09 -63.17 1.85
CA ASN A 54 -9.80 -63.77 1.46
C ASN A 54 -8.54 -62.89 1.32
N ALA A 55 -7.43 -63.57 1.65
CA ALA A 55 -6.14 -63.05 2.08
C ALA A 55 -5.11 -63.01 0.91
N PRO A 56 -3.85 -62.59 1.12
CA PRO A 56 -3.01 -62.05 0.05
C PRO A 56 -2.19 -63.08 -0.73
N THR A 57 -1.88 -62.75 -1.99
CA THR A 57 -0.80 -63.36 -2.77
C THR A 57 0.04 -62.25 -3.41
N PRO A 58 1.38 -62.26 -3.28
CA PRO A 58 2.25 -61.28 -3.91
C PRO A 58 2.65 -61.70 -5.33
N GLY A 59 2.80 -60.72 -6.23
CA GLY A 59 3.53 -60.87 -7.48
C GLY A 59 2.72 -60.56 -8.75
N THR A 60 3.09 -59.47 -9.42
CA THR A 60 3.45 -59.42 -10.85
C THR A 60 3.88 -57.99 -11.16
N GLN A 61 5.05 -57.82 -11.79
CA GLN A 61 5.53 -56.51 -12.23
C GLN A 61 4.86 -56.12 -13.55
N SER A 62 4.50 -54.85 -13.70
CA SER A 62 4.10 -54.27 -14.98
C SER A 62 4.75 -52.90 -15.11
N PRO A 63 5.63 -52.66 -16.10
CA PRO A 63 6.26 -51.36 -16.28
C PRO A 63 5.28 -50.41 -16.97
N SER A 64 4.46 -49.70 -16.19
CA SER A 64 3.70 -48.56 -16.71
C SER A 64 4.67 -47.41 -17.01
N ASN A 65 5.20 -47.39 -18.23
CA ASN A 65 5.89 -46.23 -18.80
C ASN A 65 4.89 -45.09 -18.99
N THR A 66 4.54 -44.40 -17.91
CA THR A 66 3.95 -43.06 -17.98
C THR A 66 5.06 -42.12 -18.45
N PRO A 67 4.90 -41.41 -19.59
CA PRO A 67 5.79 -40.32 -19.92
C PRO A 67 5.70 -39.31 -18.78
N SER A 68 6.81 -39.05 -18.08
CA SER A 68 6.85 -37.97 -17.11
C SER A 68 6.66 -36.67 -17.87
N GLU A 69 5.49 -36.05 -17.74
CA GLU A 69 5.27 -34.63 -18.07
C GLU A 69 6.52 -33.84 -17.64
N PRO A 70 7.17 -33.08 -18.54
CA PRO A 70 8.32 -32.28 -18.17
C PRO A 70 7.87 -31.25 -17.14
N LEU A 71 8.19 -31.52 -15.87
CA LEU A 71 8.08 -30.51 -14.81
C LEU A 71 8.86 -29.30 -15.31
N ASP A 72 8.14 -28.19 -15.56
CA ASP A 72 8.72 -26.91 -15.97
C ASP A 72 10.01 -26.69 -15.18
N PRO A 73 11.20 -26.75 -15.81
CA PRO A 73 12.43 -26.63 -15.06
C PRO A 73 12.43 -25.23 -14.48
N GLN A 74 12.24 -25.12 -13.17
CA GLN A 74 12.41 -23.89 -12.41
C GLN A 74 13.80 -23.37 -12.80
N VAL A 75 13.87 -22.32 -13.63
CA VAL A 75 15.12 -21.87 -14.24
C VAL A 75 15.94 -21.13 -13.18
N GLU A 76 16.50 -21.90 -12.27
CA GLU A 76 17.41 -21.40 -11.25
C GLU A 76 18.73 -21.03 -11.92
N SER A 77 19.12 -19.77 -11.75
CA SER A 77 20.41 -19.28 -12.20
C SER A 77 21.53 -20.11 -11.58
N THR A 78 22.43 -20.67 -12.39
CA THR A 78 23.53 -21.49 -11.87
C THR A 78 24.39 -20.70 -10.88
N ILE A 79 25.10 -21.39 -9.99
CA ILE A 79 25.98 -20.75 -9.00
C ILE A 79 27.00 -19.83 -9.71
N ASN A 80 27.57 -20.28 -10.82
CA ASN A 80 28.50 -19.49 -11.63
C ASN A 80 27.84 -18.24 -12.26
N GLN A 81 26.57 -18.30 -12.68
CA GLN A 81 25.84 -17.11 -13.14
C GLN A 81 25.57 -16.13 -11.98
N THR A 82 25.30 -16.65 -10.79
CA THR A 82 25.08 -15.83 -9.57
C THR A 82 26.38 -15.14 -9.14
N ILE A 83 27.51 -15.85 -9.14
CA ILE A 83 28.86 -15.30 -8.89
C ILE A 83 29.20 -14.22 -9.92
N ARG A 84 28.82 -14.41 -11.20
CA ARG A 84 28.95 -13.40 -12.28
C ARG A 84 27.93 -12.26 -12.20
N GLY A 85 27.12 -12.17 -11.14
CA GLY A 85 26.23 -11.03 -10.90
C GLY A 85 24.94 -11.00 -11.74
N CYS A 86 24.40 -12.15 -12.15
CA CYS A 86 23.15 -12.19 -12.93
C CYS A 86 21.94 -11.59 -12.19
N ARG A 87 21.94 -11.61 -10.85
CA ARG A 87 20.84 -11.12 -10.00
C ARG A 87 20.91 -9.61 -9.83
N LYS A 88 20.07 -8.86 -10.54
CA LYS A 88 19.97 -7.39 -10.47
C LYS A 88 18.77 -6.95 -9.62
N THR A 89 18.98 -6.00 -8.70
CA THR A 89 17.89 -5.44 -7.90
C THR A 89 17.08 -4.41 -8.70
N VAL A 90 15.78 -4.65 -8.85
CA VAL A 90 14.87 -3.70 -9.52
C VAL A 90 14.61 -2.51 -8.62
N ARG A 91 15.27 -1.38 -8.90
CA ARG A 91 15.00 -0.09 -8.24
C ARG A 91 13.61 0.42 -8.61
N ARG A 92 12.84 0.89 -7.63
CA ARG A 92 11.52 1.50 -7.84
C ARG A 92 11.54 2.96 -7.42
N GLU A 93 11.04 3.84 -8.27
CA GLU A 93 10.92 5.26 -7.96
C GLU A 93 9.81 5.54 -6.93
N SER A 94 10.00 6.61 -6.14
CA SER A 94 8.95 7.12 -5.27
C SER A 94 7.76 7.65 -6.09
N LYS A 95 6.54 7.32 -5.66
CA LYS A 95 5.30 7.89 -6.22
C LYS A 95 5.14 9.40 -5.93
N ALA A 96 5.94 9.95 -5.01
CA ALA A 96 5.91 11.34 -4.56
C ALA A 96 7.34 11.94 -4.48
N PRO A 97 8.08 12.05 -5.60
CA PRO A 97 9.52 12.37 -5.59
C PRO A 97 9.84 13.77 -5.05
N ALA A 98 8.92 14.75 -5.17
CA ALA A 98 9.15 16.11 -4.67
C ALA A 98 9.09 16.24 -3.14
N LEU A 99 8.70 15.18 -2.42
CA LEU A 99 8.75 15.16 -0.96
C LEU A 99 10.11 14.71 -0.41
N GLU A 100 11.01 14.13 -1.23
CA GLU A 100 12.35 13.67 -0.80
C GLU A 100 12.34 12.76 0.43
N GLY A 101 11.42 11.79 0.46
CA GLY A 101 11.27 10.85 1.58
C GLY A 101 10.47 11.40 2.76
N CYS A 102 10.28 12.72 2.88
CA CYS A 102 9.39 13.29 3.91
C CYS A 102 7.94 12.81 3.71
N PRO A 103 7.18 12.53 4.79
CA PRO A 103 5.77 12.16 4.65
C PRO A 103 4.90 13.32 4.15
N GLN A 104 5.30 14.55 4.51
CA GLN A 104 4.60 15.81 4.30
C GLN A 104 5.65 16.91 4.07
N LYS A 105 5.33 17.97 3.31
CA LYS A 105 6.21 19.14 3.15
C LYS A 105 5.39 20.43 3.06
N LYS A 106 5.88 21.50 3.71
CA LYS A 106 5.31 22.85 3.70
C LYS A 106 5.54 23.49 2.32
N GLY A 107 4.61 24.31 1.87
CA GLY A 107 4.75 25.11 0.66
C GLY A 107 3.81 26.31 0.63
N VAL A 108 3.96 27.16 -0.37
CA VAL A 108 3.19 28.39 -0.59
C VAL A 108 2.44 28.28 -1.90
N CYS A 109 1.13 28.55 -1.89
CA CYS A 109 0.30 28.59 -3.09
C CYS A 109 0.76 29.72 -4.02
N SER A 110 1.14 29.37 -5.25
CA SER A 110 1.56 30.33 -6.30
C SER A 110 0.42 30.70 -7.24
N LYS A 111 -0.53 29.79 -7.48
CA LYS A 111 -1.75 30.05 -8.27
C LYS A 111 -2.82 29.01 -7.94
N LEU A 112 -4.07 29.45 -7.84
CA LEU A 112 -5.23 28.58 -7.73
C LEU A 112 -6.02 28.58 -9.03
N TYR A 113 -6.46 27.40 -9.47
CA TYR A 113 -7.20 27.23 -10.71
C TYR A 113 -7.98 25.93 -10.73
N THR A 114 -8.76 25.72 -11.78
CA THR A 114 -9.55 24.50 -11.97
C THR A 114 -9.13 23.76 -13.23
N VAL A 115 -9.14 22.44 -13.18
CA VAL A 115 -8.77 21.55 -14.29
C VAL A 115 -9.90 20.57 -14.57
N LYS A 116 -10.16 20.27 -15.84
CA LYS A 116 -11.09 19.20 -16.26
C LYS A 116 -10.39 17.83 -16.15
N PRO A 117 -11.06 16.79 -15.66
CA PRO A 117 -10.51 15.44 -15.59
C PRO A 117 -10.33 14.82 -16.98
N ARG A 118 -9.56 13.72 -17.05
CA ARG A 118 -9.52 12.85 -18.24
C ARG A 118 -10.86 12.11 -18.44
N LYS A 119 -11.25 11.87 -19.70
CA LYS A 119 -12.32 10.93 -20.09
C LYS A 119 -12.08 9.56 -19.39
N PRO A 120 -13.11 8.86 -18.88
CA PRO A 120 -14.56 9.07 -19.05
C PRO A 120 -15.18 10.12 -18.13
N ASN A 121 -14.46 10.63 -17.14
CA ASN A 121 -15.04 11.47 -16.10
C ASN A 121 -15.28 12.90 -16.59
N SER A 122 -16.32 13.55 -16.07
CA SER A 122 -16.60 14.98 -16.25
C SER A 122 -16.78 15.65 -14.89
N ALA A 123 -16.04 16.72 -14.63
CA ALA A 123 -16.09 17.50 -13.38
C ALA A 123 -15.30 18.80 -13.53
N VAL A 124 -15.38 19.68 -12.52
CA VAL A 124 -14.43 20.76 -12.29
C VAL A 124 -13.57 20.39 -11.07
N ARG A 125 -12.27 20.17 -11.25
CA ARG A 125 -11.36 19.79 -10.16
C ARG A 125 -10.55 21.00 -9.70
N LYS A 126 -10.70 21.40 -8.44
CA LYS A 126 -9.96 22.51 -7.81
C LYS A 126 -8.52 22.07 -7.50
N VAL A 127 -7.53 22.85 -7.94
CA VAL A 127 -6.10 22.55 -7.79
C VAL A 127 -5.32 23.82 -7.45
N ALA A 128 -4.15 23.65 -6.83
CA ALA A 128 -3.19 24.73 -6.61
C ALA A 128 -1.82 24.35 -7.18
N LYS A 129 -1.14 25.30 -7.82
CA LYS A 129 0.31 25.26 -8.05
C LYS A 129 0.97 25.77 -6.77
N VAL A 130 1.86 24.98 -6.19
CA VAL A 130 2.47 25.24 -4.88
C VAL A 130 3.99 25.13 -5.00
N LYS A 131 4.70 26.15 -4.53
CA LYS A 131 6.15 26.15 -4.36
C LYS A 131 6.48 25.55 -2.99
N LEU A 132 7.09 24.37 -2.97
CA LEU A 132 7.49 23.69 -1.74
C LEU A 132 8.74 24.34 -1.13
N ALA A 133 8.97 24.11 0.16
CA ALA A 133 10.14 24.62 0.89
C ALA A 133 11.50 24.16 0.31
N ASN A 134 11.53 23.08 -0.46
CA ASN A 134 12.72 22.60 -1.20
C ASN A 134 12.84 23.20 -2.62
N GLY A 135 12.20 24.35 -2.88
CA GLY A 135 12.21 25.06 -4.17
C GLY A 135 11.38 24.41 -5.29
N LYS A 136 11.07 23.10 -5.20
CA LYS A 136 10.31 22.36 -6.20
C LYS A 136 8.87 22.87 -6.29
N THR A 137 8.42 23.17 -7.50
CA THR A 137 7.03 23.57 -7.75
C THR A 137 6.20 22.35 -8.15
N VAL A 138 5.06 22.14 -7.50
CA VAL A 138 4.18 20.99 -7.72
C VAL A 138 2.73 21.43 -7.89
N VAL A 139 1.92 20.64 -8.60
CA VAL A 139 0.46 20.81 -8.62
C VAL A 139 -0.17 19.85 -7.62
N ALA A 140 -0.99 20.38 -6.71
CA ALA A 140 -1.62 19.64 -5.63
C ALA A 140 -3.15 19.74 -5.67
N TYR A 141 -3.82 18.64 -5.33
CA TYR A 141 -5.29 18.57 -5.31
C TYR A 141 -5.88 19.14 -4.02
N ILE A 142 -6.91 19.96 -4.17
CA ILE A 142 -7.65 20.60 -3.08
C ILE A 142 -8.78 19.65 -2.67
N GLN A 143 -8.75 19.14 -1.44
CA GLN A 143 -9.62 18.03 -1.00
C GLN A 143 -10.94 18.48 -0.38
N GLY A 144 -12.04 17.90 -0.85
CA GLY A 144 -13.39 18.10 -0.31
C GLY A 144 -14.18 19.18 -1.04
N GLU A 145 -15.35 19.53 -0.49
CA GLU A 145 -16.13 20.69 -0.94
C GLU A 145 -15.59 21.98 -0.32
N GLY A 146 -15.70 23.08 -1.06
CA GLY A 146 -15.20 24.40 -0.67
C GLY A 146 -13.68 24.49 -0.48
N HIS A 147 -13.17 25.72 -0.41
CA HIS A 147 -11.83 26.05 0.08
C HIS A 147 -11.74 27.54 0.36
N ASN A 148 -10.87 27.91 1.31
CA ASN A 148 -10.57 29.28 1.71
C ASN A 148 -9.19 29.75 1.23
N LEU A 149 -8.48 28.92 0.45
CA LEU A 149 -7.11 29.20 0.01
C LEU A 149 -7.10 30.32 -1.03
N GLN A 150 -6.05 31.13 -0.97
CA GLN A 150 -5.76 32.22 -1.88
C GLN A 150 -4.32 32.07 -2.40
N GLU A 151 -3.90 32.96 -3.29
CA GLU A 151 -2.48 33.07 -3.64
C GLU A 151 -1.69 33.48 -2.38
N HIS A 152 -0.44 33.04 -2.29
CA HIS A 152 0.43 33.17 -1.11
C HIS A 152 -0.02 32.43 0.17
N SER A 153 -1.20 31.81 0.23
CA SER A 153 -1.58 30.95 1.36
C SER A 153 -0.58 29.81 1.57
N VAL A 154 -0.21 29.59 2.84
CA VAL A 154 0.74 28.59 3.28
C VAL A 154 0.03 27.27 3.56
N VAL A 155 0.50 26.20 2.94
CA VAL A 155 -0.18 24.90 2.93
C VAL A 155 0.74 23.72 3.21
N LEU A 156 0.17 22.66 3.77
CA LEU A 156 0.86 21.39 4.02
C LEU A 156 0.44 20.34 2.98
N ILE A 157 1.42 19.81 2.25
CA ILE A 157 1.20 18.84 1.17
C ILE A 157 1.61 17.44 1.61
N ARG A 158 0.83 16.45 1.17
CA ARG A 158 1.13 15.01 1.28
C ARG A 158 1.14 14.32 -0.09
N GLY A 159 1.76 13.14 -0.15
CA GLY A 159 1.65 12.24 -1.29
C GLY A 159 0.21 11.75 -1.49
N GLY A 160 -0.19 11.60 -2.76
CA GLY A 160 -1.47 11.01 -3.13
C GLY A 160 -1.92 11.38 -4.54
N ARG A 161 -1.78 10.46 -5.49
CA ARG A 161 -2.24 10.65 -6.87
C ARG A 161 -3.75 10.95 -6.92
N THR A 162 -4.16 11.90 -7.75
CA THR A 162 -5.57 12.07 -8.15
C THR A 162 -5.75 11.35 -9.48
N GLN A 163 -6.45 10.21 -9.48
CA GLN A 163 -6.45 9.30 -10.64
C GLN A 163 -7.04 9.91 -11.91
N ASP A 164 -7.97 10.86 -11.75
CA ASP A 164 -8.64 11.58 -12.84
C ASP A 164 -7.77 12.63 -13.53
N LEU A 165 -6.69 13.08 -12.90
CA LEU A 165 -5.89 14.23 -13.34
C LEU A 165 -4.49 13.75 -13.70
N ILE A 166 -4.05 14.11 -14.92
CA ILE A 166 -2.73 13.75 -15.44
C ILE A 166 -1.65 14.51 -14.64
N GLY A 167 -0.55 13.83 -14.31
CA GLY A 167 0.58 14.40 -13.57
C GLY A 167 0.35 14.69 -12.07
N LEU A 168 -0.89 14.62 -11.57
CA LEU A 168 -1.24 15.17 -10.25
C LEU A 168 -0.98 14.18 -9.10
N LYS A 169 0.28 14.14 -8.65
CA LYS A 169 0.83 13.19 -7.64
C LYS A 169 0.56 13.56 -6.17
N TYR A 170 0.09 14.77 -5.88
CA TYR A 170 0.03 15.35 -4.52
C TYR A 170 -1.37 15.84 -4.13
N LYS A 171 -1.64 15.91 -2.82
CA LYS A 171 -2.86 16.51 -2.25
C LYS A 171 -2.51 17.43 -1.08
N ILE A 172 -3.30 18.49 -0.92
CA ILE A 172 -3.18 19.39 0.23
C ILE A 172 -3.97 18.81 1.42
N ILE A 173 -3.46 18.95 2.64
CA ILE A 173 -4.09 18.52 3.89
C ILE A 173 -5.05 19.61 4.39
N ARG A 174 -6.35 19.28 4.60
CA ARG A 174 -7.33 20.19 5.24
C ARG A 174 -7.07 20.29 6.74
N GLY A 175 -7.37 21.44 7.33
CA GLY A 175 -7.24 21.70 8.77
C GLY A 175 -5.78 21.83 9.24
N ALA A 176 -4.89 22.30 8.38
CA ALA A 176 -3.47 22.47 8.67
C ALA A 176 -2.93 23.73 7.99
N LEU A 177 -2.17 24.54 8.74
CA LEU A 177 -1.74 25.88 8.34
C LEU A 177 -2.96 26.71 7.89
N ASP A 178 -2.85 27.47 6.81
CA ASP A 178 -3.92 28.38 6.37
C ASP A 178 -5.11 27.63 5.73
N PHE A 179 -5.00 26.32 5.52
CA PHE A 179 -6.07 25.55 4.90
C PHE A 179 -7.07 25.06 5.94
N ALA A 180 -8.26 25.69 5.97
CA ALA A 180 -9.33 25.34 6.90
C ALA A 180 -9.86 23.90 6.70
N GLY A 181 -10.80 23.49 7.57
CA GLY A 181 -11.58 22.26 7.38
C GLY A 181 -12.67 22.39 6.30
N VAL A 182 -13.35 21.28 5.99
CA VAL A 182 -14.61 21.31 5.20
C VAL A 182 -15.78 21.69 6.10
N VAL A 183 -16.54 22.72 5.77
CA VAL A 183 -17.71 23.16 6.54
C VAL A 183 -18.78 22.06 6.55
N GLY A 184 -19.48 21.85 7.69
CA GLY A 184 -20.60 20.92 7.81
C GLY A 184 -20.27 19.41 7.73
N ARG A 185 -19.00 19.03 7.63
CA ARG A 185 -18.61 17.62 7.36
C ARG A 185 -18.83 16.69 8.57
N ARG A 186 -19.95 15.94 8.57
CA ARG A 186 -20.25 14.93 9.61
C ARG A 186 -19.41 13.65 9.47
N THR A 187 -19.16 13.15 8.26
CA THR A 187 -18.46 11.86 8.00
C THR A 187 -17.02 12.03 7.51
N SER A 188 -16.13 11.10 7.90
CA SER A 188 -14.68 11.14 7.62
C SER A 188 -13.98 12.43 8.10
N ARG A 189 -14.49 13.07 9.16
CA ARG A 189 -14.08 14.39 9.68
C ARG A 189 -12.57 14.59 9.83
N SER A 190 -11.84 13.57 10.28
CA SER A 190 -10.38 13.58 10.46
C SER A 190 -9.59 13.75 9.16
N LYS A 191 -10.09 13.25 8.02
CA LYS A 191 -9.46 13.42 6.70
C LYS A 191 -9.62 14.84 6.15
N TYR A 192 -10.67 15.53 6.59
CA TYR A 192 -11.09 16.83 6.08
C TYR A 192 -10.89 17.98 7.08
N GLY A 193 -10.15 17.75 8.18
CA GLY A 193 -9.75 18.80 9.11
C GLY A 193 -10.86 19.34 10.01
N VAL A 194 -11.83 18.49 10.39
CA VAL A 194 -13.06 18.92 11.10
C VAL A 194 -13.14 18.29 12.49
N LYS A 195 -13.36 19.12 13.51
CA LYS A 195 -13.56 18.71 14.91
C LYS A 195 -14.89 17.93 15.06
N LYS A 196 -15.08 17.18 16.15
CA LYS A 196 -16.43 16.64 16.45
C LYS A 196 -17.35 17.85 16.71
N PRO A 197 -18.55 17.94 16.10
CA PRO A 197 -19.52 18.92 16.56
C PRO A 197 -19.81 18.67 18.05
N LYS A 198 -20.06 19.73 18.81
CA LYS A 198 -20.72 19.59 20.10
C LYS A 198 -22.17 19.22 19.80
N ASP A 199 -22.65 18.17 20.44
CA ASP A 199 -24.07 17.86 20.44
C ASP A 199 -24.72 18.97 21.29
N GLN A 200 -25.66 19.72 20.70
CA GLN A 200 -26.45 20.71 21.45
C GLN A 200 -27.50 19.92 22.22
N ALA A 201 -27.25 19.74 23.51
CA ALA A 201 -28.21 19.27 24.50
C ALA A 201 -28.99 20.48 25.05
#